data_AF-A0A3Q8ZJV7-F1
#
_entry.id   AF-A0A3Q8ZJV7-F1
#
_cell.length_a   1.000
_cell.length_b   1.000
_cell.length_c   1.000
_cell.angle_alpha   90.00
_cell.angle_beta   90.00
_cell.angle_gamma   90.00
#
_symmetry.space_group_name_H-M   'P 1'
#
loop_
_entity.id
_entity.type
_entity.pdbx_description
1 polymer ?
#
loop_
_entity_poly.entity_id
_entity_poly.type
_entity_poly.pdbx_seq_one_letter_code
_entity_poly.pdbx_strand_id
1 'polypeptide(L)'
;MTLTLTACGTTKARLEKAGATIGKTQAGVHLAPWPTWCKELVEHAKLNTVDDTRILLRRERRQQSKTNAKLIVCAEYYEKYAELLAVNQNAAPPTLQLK
;
A
#
# COMPACT_ATOMS: atom_id res chain seq x y z
N MET A 1 29.76 -0.18 37.71
CA MET A 1 29.72 -0.87 36.40
C MET A 1 28.36 -0.63 35.77
N THR A 2 28.31 0.28 34.81
CA THR A 2 27.13 0.71 34.06
C THR A 2 26.91 -0.24 32.89
N LEU A 3 25.80 -0.99 32.91
CA LEU A 3 25.37 -1.86 31.83
C LEU A 3 24.93 -1.01 30.63
N THR A 4 25.72 -1.03 29.56
CA THR A 4 25.39 -0.46 28.26
C THR A 4 24.27 -1.25 27.61
N LEU A 5 23.03 -0.75 27.73
CA LEU A 5 21.86 -1.18 26.95
C LEU A 5 22.02 -0.75 25.48
N THR A 6 22.96 -1.34 24.75
CA THR A 6 23.11 -1.09 23.31
C THR A 6 22.27 -2.08 22.49
N ALA A 7 21.11 -1.57 22.05
CA ALA A 7 20.56 -1.80 20.71
C ALA A 7 20.07 -3.23 20.35
N CYS A 8 18.99 -3.69 20.97
CA CYS A 8 18.13 -4.75 20.38
C CYS A 8 17.01 -4.19 19.48
N GLY A 9 16.92 -2.86 19.32
CA GLY A 9 15.89 -2.19 18.51
C GLY A 9 16.27 -1.92 17.06
N THR A 10 17.57 -1.80 16.75
CA THR A 10 18.07 -1.53 15.38
C THR A 10 18.26 -2.81 14.56
N THR A 11 18.40 -3.95 15.22
CA THR A 11 18.53 -5.27 14.59
C THR A 11 17.21 -5.71 13.97
N LYS A 12 16.07 -5.51 14.63
CA LYS A 12 14.76 -5.96 14.12
C LYS A 12 14.40 -5.34 12.76
N ALA A 13 14.46 -4.01 12.64
CA ALA A 13 14.14 -3.33 11.37
C ALA A 13 15.13 -3.67 10.24
N ARG A 14 16.40 -3.93 10.59
CA ARG A 14 17.44 -4.34 9.64
C ARG A 14 17.27 -5.79 9.21
N LEU A 15 16.89 -6.68 10.13
CA LEU A 15 16.60 -8.09 9.88
C LEU A 15 15.29 -8.27 9.10
N GLU A 16 14.28 -7.44 9.35
CA GLU A 16 13.03 -7.42 8.56
C GLU A 16 13.29 -6.92 7.14
N LYS A 17 14.09 -5.86 6.96
CA LYS A 17 14.52 -5.42 5.63
C LYS A 17 15.36 -6.48 4.92
N ALA A 18 16.32 -7.09 5.61
CA ALA A 18 17.17 -8.13 5.08
C ALA A 18 16.36 -9.39 4.72
N GLY A 19 15.42 -9.81 5.57
CA GLY A 19 14.50 -10.91 5.32
C GLY A 19 13.52 -10.63 4.18
N ALA A 20 13.03 -9.40 4.06
CA ALA A 20 12.23 -8.98 2.91
C ALA A 20 13.05 -8.95 1.62
N THR A 21 14.33 -8.55 1.66
CA THR A 21 15.21 -8.61 0.48
C THR A 21 15.59 -10.04 0.14
N ILE A 22 15.90 -10.89 1.13
CA ILE A 22 16.24 -12.31 0.93
C ILE A 22 15.03 -13.06 0.41
N GLY A 23 13.84 -12.85 0.99
CA GLY A 23 12.58 -13.41 0.50
C GLY A 23 12.25 -12.96 -0.92
N LYS A 24 12.48 -11.67 -1.25
CA LYS A 24 12.36 -11.18 -2.64
C LYS A 24 13.34 -11.84 -3.60
N THR A 25 14.59 -12.06 -3.18
CA THR A 25 15.62 -12.71 -4.01
C THR A 25 15.42 -14.23 -4.14
N GLN A 26 14.93 -14.90 -3.08
CA GLN A 26 14.70 -16.35 -3.05
C GLN A 26 13.39 -16.74 -3.74
N ALA A 27 12.36 -15.88 -3.70
CA ALA A 27 11.14 -16.10 -4.46
C ALA A 27 11.34 -15.90 -5.97
N GLY A 28 12.39 -15.20 -6.41
CA GLY A 28 12.64 -14.88 -7.82
C GLY A 28 11.58 -13.97 -8.45
N VAL A 29 10.52 -13.61 -7.72
CA VAL A 29 9.43 -12.76 -8.18
C VAL A 29 9.68 -11.32 -7.73
N HIS A 30 10.28 -10.54 -8.62
CA HIS A 30 10.34 -9.09 -8.46
C HIS A 30 8.96 -8.50 -8.75
N LEU A 31 8.17 -8.27 -7.70
CA LEU A 31 6.92 -7.55 -7.87
C LEU A 31 7.21 -6.13 -8.38
N ALA A 32 6.57 -5.76 -9.48
CA ALA A 32 6.53 -4.41 -10.01
C ALA A 32 6.22 -3.37 -8.92
N PRO A 33 6.80 -2.16 -9.03
CA PRO A 33 6.55 -1.11 -8.07
C PRO A 33 5.06 -0.75 -8.06
N TRP A 34 4.54 -0.46 -6.87
CA TRP A 34 3.15 -0.05 -6.71
C TRP A 34 2.84 1.19 -7.57
N PRO A 35 1.75 1.19 -8.37
CA PRO A 35 1.41 2.32 -9.24
C PRO A 35 1.33 3.64 -8.48
N THR A 36 1.76 4.72 -9.13
CA THR A 36 1.81 6.08 -8.54
C THR A 36 0.45 6.50 -8.00
N TRP A 37 -0.61 6.28 -8.78
CA TRP A 37 -1.98 6.57 -8.38
C TRP A 37 -2.34 5.89 -7.05
N CYS A 38 -1.98 4.62 -6.86
CA CYS A 38 -2.28 3.89 -5.62
C CYS A 38 -1.55 4.44 -4.38
N LYS A 39 -0.45 5.17 -4.56
CA LYS A 39 0.30 5.82 -3.47
C LYS A 39 -0.30 7.15 -3.04
N GLU A 40 -1.12 7.78 -3.88
CA GLU A 40 -1.74 9.06 -3.54
C GLU A 40 -2.71 8.90 -2.37
N LEU A 41 -2.70 9.84 -1.44
CA LEU A 41 -3.64 9.84 -0.31
C LEU A 41 -4.97 10.46 -0.73
N VAL A 42 -6.06 9.93 -0.19
CA VAL A 42 -7.38 10.56 -0.30
C VAL A 42 -7.60 11.34 0.98
N GLU A 43 -7.63 12.67 0.86
CA GLU A 43 -7.85 13.57 1.99
C GLU A 43 -9.24 13.36 2.60
N HIS A 44 -9.31 13.42 3.93
CA HIS A 44 -10.57 13.45 4.68
C HIS A 44 -11.41 14.68 4.32
N ALA A 45 -12.70 14.64 4.65
CA ALA A 45 -13.56 15.81 4.51
C ALA A 45 -13.03 16.95 5.38
N LYS A 46 -12.85 18.13 4.79
CA LYS A 46 -12.41 19.32 5.52
C LYS A 46 -13.41 19.64 6.63
N LEU A 47 -12.90 19.80 7.84
CA LEU A 47 -13.68 20.28 8.98
C LEU A 47 -13.97 21.77 8.78
N ASN A 48 -15.25 22.09 8.59
CA ASN A 48 -15.75 23.46 8.63
C ASN A 48 -16.46 23.65 9.97
N THR A 49 -16.06 24.65 10.74
CA THR A 49 -16.59 24.94 12.08
C THR A 49 -18.05 25.39 12.09
N VAL A 50 -18.60 25.74 10.92
CA VAL A 50 -19.98 26.23 10.74
C VAL A 50 -20.91 25.13 10.19
N ASP A 51 -20.37 24.04 9.66
CA ASP A 51 -21.16 22.97 9.07
C ASP A 51 -21.72 22.04 10.14
N ASP A 52 -23.00 21.67 10.02
CA ASP A 52 -23.61 20.64 10.87
C ASP A 52 -22.84 19.32 10.72
N THR A 53 -22.60 18.64 11.84
CA THR A 53 -22.06 17.27 11.92
C THR A 53 -22.63 16.31 10.88
N ARG A 54 -23.94 16.38 10.58
CA ARG A 54 -24.57 15.53 9.55
C ARG A 54 -24.02 15.79 8.15
N ILE A 55 -23.75 17.05 7.81
CA ILE A 55 -23.18 17.45 6.52
C ILE A 55 -21.73 16.97 6.44
N LEU A 56 -20.95 17.14 7.52
CA LEU A 56 -19.58 16.66 7.60
C LEU A 56 -19.50 15.14 7.39
N LEU A 57 -20.32 14.35 8.11
CA LEU A 57 -20.36 12.89 7.97
C LEU A 57 -20.74 12.43 6.56
N ARG A 58 -21.65 13.14 5.88
CA ARG A 58 -21.99 12.86 4.48
C ARG A 58 -20.82 13.12 3.54
N ARG A 59 -20.05 14.18 3.76
CA ARG A 59 -18.83 14.47 2.97
C ARG A 59 -17.75 13.43 3.25
N GLU A 60 -17.58 13.04 4.51
CA GLU A 60 -16.62 12.02 4.91
C GLU A 60 -16.94 10.68 4.27
N ARG A 61 -18.21 10.27 4.29
CA ARG A 61 -18.67 9.06 3.59
C ARG A 61 -18.31 9.07 2.10
N ARG A 62 -18.35 10.23 1.43
CA ARG A 62 -17.95 10.34 0.02
C ARG A 62 -16.44 10.14 -0.17
N GLN A 63 -15.60 10.68 0.72
CA GLN A 63 -14.15 10.47 0.65
C GLN A 63 -13.80 9.01 0.97
N GLN A 64 -14.48 8.40 1.93
CA GLN A 64 -14.33 7.00 2.25
C GLN A 64 -14.76 6.10 1.07
N SER A 65 -15.88 6.41 0.41
CA SER A 65 -16.29 5.69 -0.82
C SER A 65 -15.22 5.76 -1.92
N LYS A 66 -14.61 6.92 -2.14
CA LYS A 66 -13.50 7.08 -3.11
C LYS A 66 -12.29 6.24 -2.71
N THR A 67 -11.93 6.25 -1.43
CA THR A 67 -10.81 5.46 -0.90
C THR A 67 -11.07 3.96 -1.08
N ASN A 68 -12.29 3.49 -0.79
CA ASN A 68 -12.66 2.09 -0.99
C ASN A 68 -12.60 1.68 -2.46
N ALA A 69 -13.13 2.51 -3.37
CA ALA A 69 -13.04 2.26 -4.82
C ALA A 69 -11.58 2.17 -5.28
N LYS A 70 -10.73 3.06 -4.76
CA LYS A 70 -9.29 3.04 -5.01
C LYS A 70 -8.61 1.76 -4.51
N LEU A 71 -8.91 1.33 -3.29
CA LEU A 71 -8.38 0.09 -2.73
C LEU A 71 -8.73 -1.12 -3.59
N ILE A 72 -9.97 -1.20 -4.08
CA ILE A 72 -10.42 -2.29 -4.97
C ILE A 72 -9.58 -2.31 -6.25
N VAL A 73 -9.46 -1.18 -6.96
CA VAL A 73 -8.67 -1.10 -8.20
C VAL A 73 -7.19 -1.46 -7.97
N CYS A 74 -6.62 -0.99 -6.85
CA CYS A 74 -5.24 -1.29 -6.49
C CYS A 74 -5.02 -2.76 -6.08
N ALA A 75 -6.04 -3.42 -5.53
CA ALA A 75 -6.01 -4.86 -5.24
C ALA A 75 -6.10 -5.68 -6.53
N GLU A 76 -7.07 -5.37 -7.40
CA GLU A 76 -7.25 -6.01 -8.71
C GLU A 76 -5.97 -5.95 -9.57
N TYR A 77 -5.20 -4.87 -9.48
CA TYR A 77 -3.92 -4.73 -10.17
C TYR A 77 -2.93 -5.83 -9.79
N TYR A 78 -2.76 -6.11 -8.50
CA TYR A 78 -1.82 -7.12 -8.03
C TYR A 78 -2.32 -8.54 -8.23
N GLU A 79 -3.64 -8.76 -8.13
CA GLU A 79 -4.24 -10.05 -8.48
C GLU A 79 -3.96 -10.39 -9.94
N LYS A 80 -4.25 -9.47 -10.86
CA LYS A 80 -3.93 -9.64 -12.29
C LYS A 80 -2.43 -9.84 -12.54
N TYR A 81 -1.59 -9.12 -11.81
CA TYR A 81 -0.16 -9.27 -11.98
C TYR A 81 0.35 -10.62 -11.47
N ALA A 82 -0.19 -11.12 -10.36
CA ALA A 82 0.11 -12.45 -9.84
C ALA A 82 -0.35 -13.55 -10.83
N GLU A 83 -1.52 -13.40 -11.43
CA GLU A 83 -2.01 -14.30 -12.49
C GLU A 83 -1.05 -14.33 -13.70
N LEU A 84 -0.60 -13.15 -14.15
CA LEU A 84 0.36 -13.04 -15.25
C LEU A 84 1.70 -13.71 -14.93
N LEU A 85 2.22 -13.51 -13.71
CA LEU A 85 3.48 -14.11 -13.26
C LEU A 85 3.39 -15.63 -13.08
N ALA A 86 2.20 -16.15 -12.72
CA ALA A 86 1.96 -17.58 -12.62
C ALA A 86 2.03 -18.28 -13.99
N VAL A 87 1.62 -17.60 -15.06
CA VAL A 87 1.69 -18.12 -16.44
C VAL A 87 3.06 -17.85 -17.07
N ASN A 88 3.65 -16.68 -16.83
CA ASN A 88 4.93 -16.27 -17.37
C ASN A 88 5.72 -15.48 -16.31
N GLN A 89 6.81 -16.06 -15.80
CA GLN A 89 7.67 -15.44 -14.78
C GLN A 89 8.28 -14.11 -15.22
N ASN A 90 8.34 -13.83 -16.53
CA ASN A 90 8.85 -12.58 -17.11
C ASN A 90 7.73 -11.66 -17.59
N ALA A 91 6.49 -11.85 -17.14
CA ALA A 91 5.36 -11.02 -17.55
C ALA A 91 5.57 -9.55 -17.16
N ALA A 92 5.23 -8.65 -18.08
CA ALA A 92 5.22 -7.22 -17.81
C ALA A 92 4.11 -6.87 -16.80
N PRO A 93 4.29 -5.81 -15.99
CA PRO A 93 3.24 -5.33 -15.12
C PRO A 93 1.98 -4.95 -15.93
N PRO A 94 0.77 -5.30 -15.45
CA PRO A 94 -0.45 -4.91 -16.12
C PRO A 94 -0.63 -3.39 -16.11
N THR A 95 -1.47 -2.86 -16.99
CA THR A 95 -1.86 -1.45 -16.95
C THR A 95 -2.94 -1.23 -15.89
N LEU A 96 -2.82 -0.13 -15.13
CA LEU A 96 -3.85 0.25 -14.17
C LEU A 96 -5.10 0.71 -14.95
N GLN A 97 -6.20 -0.01 -14.78
CA GLN A 97 -7.49 0.31 -15.39
C GLN A 97 -8.28 1.20 -14.44
N LEU A 98 -8.32 2.51 -14.70
CA LEU A 98 -9.19 3.44 -14.00
C LEU A 98 -10.56 3.42 -14.69
N LYS A 99 -11.62 3.06 -13.94
CA LYS A 99 -13.01 3.11 -14.41
C LYS A 99 -13.58 4.51 -14.28
#